data_AF-A0A4S1FZD1-F1
#
_entry.id   AF-A0A4S1FZD1-F1
#
_cell.length_a   1.000
_cell.length_b   1.000
_cell.length_c   1.000
_cell.angle_alpha   90.00
_cell.angle_beta   90.00
_cell.angle_gamma   90.00
#
_symmetry.space_group_name_H-M   'P 1'
#
loop_
_entity.id
_entity.type
_entity.pdbx_description
1 polymer ?
#
loop_
_entity_poly.entity_id
_entity_poly.type
_entity_poly.pdbx_seq_one_letter_code
_entity_poly.pdbx_strand_id
1 'polypeptide(L)'
;GLPAIIRPSFTMGGTGGGIAYNRAEFYDIVQSGLDASPTTEVLIEESVLGWKEYEMEVVRDKADNCIIICSIENLDPMGVHTGDSITVAPALTLTDKEYQMMR
;
A
#
# COMPACT_ATOMS: atom_id res chain seq x y z
N GLY A 1 -16.13 7.74 -0.76
CA GLY A 1 -16.46 8.67 -1.87
C GLY A 1 -15.38 8.56 -2.93
N LEU A 2 -15.36 9.45 -3.93
CA LEU A 2 -14.21 9.56 -4.84
C LEU A 2 -13.30 10.72 -4.37
N PRO A 3 -11.97 10.61 -4.52
CA PRO A 3 -11.25 9.49 -5.13
C PRO A 3 -11.28 8.20 -4.29
N ALA A 4 -11.25 7.05 -4.96
CA ALA A 4 -11.24 5.73 -4.34
C ALA A 4 -10.06 4.90 -4.85
N ILE A 5 -9.45 4.12 -3.96
CA ILE A 5 -8.32 3.24 -4.27
C ILE A 5 -8.88 1.84 -4.54
N ILE A 6 -8.49 1.24 -5.67
CA ILE A 6 -8.96 -0.08 -6.11
C ILE A 6 -7.76 -1.03 -6.17
N ARG A 7 -7.82 -2.13 -5.42
CA ARG A 7 -6.73 -3.11 -5.28
C ARG A 7 -7.23 -4.52 -5.59
N PRO A 8 -6.80 -5.14 -6.69
CA PRO A 8 -7.17 -6.52 -7.00
C PRO A 8 -6.54 -7.52 -6.03
N SER A 9 -7.28 -8.58 -5.68
CA SER A 9 -6.76 -9.65 -4.84
C SER A 9 -5.76 -10.51 -5.62
N PHE A 10 -4.70 -10.96 -4.93
CA PHE A 10 -3.62 -11.80 -5.46
C PHE A 10 -2.82 -11.19 -6.63
N THR A 11 -2.80 -9.85 -6.74
CA THR A 11 -1.86 -9.13 -7.60
C THR A 11 -0.85 -8.33 -6.76
N MET A 12 0.26 -7.91 -7.36
CA MET A 12 1.26 -7.04 -6.73
C MET A 12 1.77 -6.00 -7.73
N GLY A 13 2.51 -5.00 -7.24
CA GLY A 13 3.04 -3.92 -8.08
C GLY A 13 1.94 -2.99 -8.64
N GLY A 14 0.77 -2.95 -8.02
CA GLY A 14 -0.39 -2.19 -8.51
C GLY A 14 -1.07 -2.78 -9.75
N THR A 15 -0.73 -4.01 -10.17
CA THR A 15 -1.30 -4.63 -11.38
C THR A 15 -2.83 -4.72 -11.31
N GLY A 16 -3.51 -4.11 -12.28
CA GLY A 16 -4.98 -4.06 -12.39
C GLY A 16 -5.66 -3.12 -11.38
N GLY A 17 -4.90 -2.46 -10.51
CA GLY A 17 -5.40 -1.49 -9.54
C GLY A 17 -5.26 -0.05 -10.02
N GLY A 18 -5.69 0.88 -9.18
CA GLY A 18 -5.54 2.31 -9.46
C GLY A 18 -6.36 3.21 -8.56
N ILE A 19 -6.34 4.49 -8.88
CA ILE A 19 -7.13 5.52 -8.20
C ILE A 19 -8.20 6.01 -9.16
N ALA A 20 -9.47 5.90 -8.77
CA ALA A 20 -10.58 6.42 -9.53
C ALA A 20 -10.98 7.79 -8.99
N TYR A 21 -10.93 8.84 -9.82
CA TYR A 21 -11.36 10.20 -9.47
C TYR A 21 -12.80 10.48 -9.90
N ASN A 22 -13.30 9.73 -10.87
CA ASN A 22 -14.67 9.83 -11.36
C ASN A 22 -15.29 8.45 -11.56
N ARG A 23 -16.59 8.43 -11.84
CA ARG A 23 -17.37 7.19 -11.95
C ARG A 23 -17.00 6.34 -13.16
N ALA A 24 -16.55 6.97 -14.26
CA ALA A 24 -16.14 6.23 -15.45
C ALA A 24 -14.85 5.45 -15.16
N GLU A 25 -13.83 6.14 -14.64
CA GLU A 25 -12.57 5.53 -14.19
C GLU A 25 -12.81 4.41 -13.17
N PHE A 26 -13.75 4.61 -12.24
CA PHE A 26 -14.09 3.61 -11.25
C PHE A 26 -14.53 2.28 -11.90
N TYR A 27 -15.43 2.33 -12.88
CA TYR A 27 -15.88 1.11 -13.56
C TYR A 27 -14.78 0.48 -14.41
N ASP A 28 -13.99 1.30 -15.12
CA ASP A 28 -12.92 0.81 -15.97
C ASP A 28 -11.83 0.11 -15.15
N ILE A 29 -11.41 0.72 -14.03
CA ILE A 29 -10.38 0.15 -13.14
C ILE A 29 -10.92 -1.09 -12.42
N VAL A 30 -12.17 -1.08 -11.94
CA VAL A 30 -12.77 -2.26 -11.30
C VAL A 30 -12.84 -3.43 -12.28
N GLN A 31 -13.27 -3.21 -13.53
CA GLN A 31 -13.33 -4.28 -14.52
C GLN A 31 -11.94 -4.85 -14.82
N SER A 32 -10.96 -3.97 -15.07
CA SER A 32 -9.56 -4.35 -15.26
C SER A 32 -9.01 -5.15 -14.07
N GLY A 33 -9.33 -4.72 -12.84
CA GLY A 33 -8.92 -5.40 -11.62
C GLY A 33 -9.54 -6.78 -11.44
N LEU A 34 -10.83 -6.94 -11.75
CA LEU A 34 -11.51 -8.23 -11.70
C LEU A 34 -10.94 -9.22 -12.72
N ASP A 35 -10.58 -8.74 -13.91
CA ASP A 35 -9.96 -9.55 -14.97
C ASP A 35 -8.51 -9.93 -14.61
N ALA A 36 -7.78 -9.03 -13.94
CA ALA A 36 -6.40 -9.28 -13.50
C ALA A 36 -6.30 -10.17 -12.26
N SER A 37 -7.31 -10.14 -11.39
CA SER A 37 -7.32 -10.92 -10.15
C SER A 37 -7.49 -12.42 -10.43
N PRO A 38 -6.58 -13.29 -9.96
CA PRO A 38 -6.75 -14.73 -10.00
C PRO A 38 -8.03 -15.25 -9.34
N THR A 39 -8.65 -14.45 -8.47
CA THR A 39 -9.87 -14.79 -7.72
C THR A 39 -11.08 -13.97 -8.13
N THR A 40 -10.97 -13.13 -9.16
CA THR A 40 -12.04 -12.23 -9.62
C THR A 40 -12.56 -11.36 -8.46
N GLU A 41 -11.64 -10.79 -7.69
CA GLU A 41 -11.96 -9.98 -6.52
C GLU A 41 -11.17 -8.68 -6.51
N VAL A 42 -11.84 -7.59 -6.13
CA VAL A 42 -11.21 -6.28 -5.93
C VAL A 42 -11.65 -5.70 -4.58
N LEU A 43 -10.70 -5.10 -3.87
CA LEU A 43 -10.95 -4.29 -2.68
C LEU A 43 -11.01 -2.82 -3.08
N ILE A 44 -12.03 -2.11 -2.57
CA ILE A 44 -12.23 -0.67 -2.79
C ILE A 44 -12.13 0.05 -1.46
N GLU A 45 -11.25 1.04 -1.38
CA GLU A 45 -10.96 1.78 -0.17
C GLU A 45 -11.13 3.28 -0.35
N GLU A 46 -11.34 3.96 0.78
CA GLU A 46 -11.29 5.41 0.81
C GLU A 46 -9.87 5.92 0.53
N SER A 47 -9.80 7.07 -0.11
CA SER A 47 -8.51 7.70 -0.42
C SER A 47 -7.82 8.20 0.85
N VAL A 48 -6.61 7.69 1.09
CA VAL A 48 -5.61 8.24 2.02
C VAL A 48 -4.48 8.97 1.27
N LEU A 49 -4.78 9.51 0.08
CA LEU A 49 -3.81 10.24 -0.74
C LEU A 49 -3.13 11.36 0.06
N GLY A 50 -1.81 11.47 -0.10
CA GLY A 50 -1.01 12.50 0.58
C GLY A 50 -0.58 12.14 2.00
N TRP A 51 -1.03 11.01 2.56
CA TRP A 51 -0.51 10.53 3.85
C TRP A 51 0.92 10.01 3.71
N LYS A 52 1.67 9.99 4.82
CA LYS A 52 2.97 9.33 4.86
C LYS A 52 2.80 7.82 4.67
N GLU A 53 3.67 7.21 3.89
CA GLU A 53 3.70 5.77 3.64
C GLU A 53 4.98 5.18 4.23
N TYR A 54 4.85 4.01 4.86
CA TYR A 54 5.94 3.32 5.56
C TYR A 54 5.90 1.84 5.29
N GLU A 55 7.06 1.21 5.31
CA GLU A 55 7.21 -0.24 5.23
C GLU A 55 8.08 -0.74 6.40
N MET A 56 7.79 -1.97 6.85
CA MET A 56 8.61 -2.67 7.84
C MET A 56 8.91 -4.08 7.37
N GLU A 57 10.19 -4.40 7.28
CA GLU A 57 10.67 -5.74 6.97
C GLU A 57 10.72 -6.58 8.24
N VAL A 58 9.88 -7.60 8.30
CA VAL A 58 9.69 -8.44 9.50
C VAL A 58 10.19 -9.86 9.25
N VAL A 59 10.97 -10.39 10.18
CA VAL A 59 11.38 -11.80 10.18
C VAL A 59 10.84 -12.47 11.44
N ARG A 60 10.14 -13.60 11.24
CA ARG A 60 9.60 -14.44 12.32
C ARG A 60 10.07 -15.88 12.17
N ASP A 61 10.52 -16.49 13.26
CA ASP A 61 10.92 -17.89 13.27
C ASP A 61 9.83 -18.82 13.85
N LYS A 62 10.07 -20.14 13.78
CA LYS A 62 9.14 -21.16 14.28
C LYS A 62 8.99 -21.19 15.81
N ALA A 63 9.88 -20.53 16.54
CA ALA A 63 9.86 -20.42 18.00
C ALA A 63 9.16 -19.13 18.45
N ASP A 64 8.49 -18.44 17.52
CA ASP A 64 7.77 -17.19 17.75
C ASP A 64 8.66 -15.99 18.06
N ASN A 65 9.96 -16.07 17.78
CA ASN A 65 10.81 -14.88 17.81
C ASN A 65 10.49 -14.02 16.58
N CYS A 66 10.31 -12.72 16.80
CA CYS A 66 9.97 -11.76 15.75
C CYS A 66 10.82 -10.50 15.87
N ILE A 67 11.41 -10.06 14.76
CA ILE A 67 12.25 -8.87 14.69
C ILE A 67 11.89 -8.01 13.49
N ILE A 68 12.06 -6.69 13.68
CA ILE A 68 12.06 -5.73 12.58
C ILE A 68 13.50 -5.60 12.09
N ILE A 69 13.73 -5.95 10.83
CA ILE A 69 15.04 -5.86 10.17
C ILE A 69 15.31 -4.44 9.69
N CYS A 70 14.29 -3.81 9.11
CA CYS A 70 14.39 -2.50 8.51
C CYS A 70 13.05 -1.77 8.61
N SER A 71 13.10 -0.45 8.79
CA SER A 71 11.99 0.45 8.57
C SER A 71 12.31 1.34 7.39
N ILE A 72 11.33 1.60 6.55
CA ILE A 72 11.46 2.42 5.34
C ILE A 72 10.38 3.50 5.39
N GLU A 73 10.75 4.72 5.03
CA GLU A 73 9.83 5.85 4.85
C GLU A 73 9.85 6.30 3.40
N ASN A 74 8.67 6.43 2.80
CA ASN A 74 8.53 6.93 1.45
C ASN A 74 8.65 8.46 1.46
N LEU A 75 9.47 8.99 0.54
CA LEU A 75 9.54 10.43 0.28
C LEU A 75 8.29 10.88 -0.49
N ASP A 76 7.88 10.08 -1.48
CA ASP A 76 6.62 10.28 -2.20
C ASP A 76 5.45 9.76 -1.33
N PRO A 77 4.38 10.54 -1.14
CA PRO A 77 3.29 10.15 -0.26
C PRO A 77 2.37 9.09 -0.88
N MET A 78 1.49 8.51 -0.05
CA MET A 78 0.43 7.60 -0.48
C MET A 78 -0.26 8.12 -1.75
N GLY A 79 -0.33 7.27 -2.77
CA GLY A 79 -0.84 7.59 -4.10
C GLY A 79 0.16 7.33 -5.22
N VAL A 80 1.45 7.30 -4.89
CA VAL A 80 2.50 6.73 -5.74
C VAL A 80 2.80 5.34 -5.20
N HIS A 81 2.87 4.34 -6.07
CA HIS A 81 3.19 2.98 -5.62
C HIS A 81 4.62 2.95 -5.10
N THR A 82 4.88 2.34 -3.93
CA THR A 82 6.22 2.28 -3.31
C THR A 82 7.34 1.91 -4.28
N GLY A 83 7.11 0.93 -5.17
CA GLY A 83 8.10 0.51 -6.18
C GLY A 83 8.50 1.59 -7.20
N ASP A 84 7.67 2.64 -7.33
CA ASP A 84 7.91 3.84 -8.15
C ASP A 84 8.29 5.07 -7.29
N SER A 85 8.24 4.95 -5.96
CA SER A 85 8.54 6.01 -5.00
C SER A 85 10.04 6.06 -4.68
N ILE A 86 10.54 7.26 -4.37
CA ILE A 86 11.82 7.41 -3.66
C ILE A 86 11.59 7.02 -2.20
N THR A 87 12.43 6.12 -1.68
CA THR A 87 12.34 5.66 -0.28
C THR A 87 13.67 5.78 0.45
N VAL A 88 13.61 5.89 1.78
CA VAL A 88 14.78 5.99 2.65
C VAL A 88 14.68 5.02 3.81
N ALA A 89 15.83 4.50 4.25
CA ALA A 89 15.95 3.68 5.45
C ALA A 89 17.02 4.29 6.39
N PRO A 90 16.75 4.44 7.71
CA PRO A 90 15.51 4.08 8.42
C PRO A 90 14.39 5.11 8.23
N ALA A 91 13.22 4.87 8.83
CA ALA A 91 12.20 5.89 9.00
C ALA A 91 12.74 7.11 9.79
N LEU A 92 12.38 8.32 9.37
CA LEU A 92 12.94 9.59 9.84
C LEU A 92 11.95 10.42 10.66
N THR A 93 10.66 10.38 10.34
CA THR A 93 9.67 11.34 10.86
C THR A 93 8.64 10.76 11.81
N LEU A 94 8.89 9.55 12.34
CA LEU A 94 8.14 8.98 13.46
C LEU A 94 8.85 9.31 14.78
N THR A 95 8.09 9.73 15.77
CA THR A 95 8.55 9.67 17.15
C THR A 95 8.76 8.20 17.55
N ASP A 96 9.61 7.95 18.55
CA ASP A 96 9.80 6.58 19.04
C ASP A 96 8.47 5.94 19.48
N LYS A 97 7.54 6.70 20.08
CA LYS A 97 6.21 6.19 20.44
C LYS A 97 5.41 5.71 19.23
N GLU A 98 5.41 6.47 18.15
CA GLU A 98 4.70 6.09 16.91
C GLU A 98 5.41 4.91 16.23
N TYR A 99 6.75 4.88 16.26
CA TYR A 99 7.53 3.76 15.76
C TYR A 99 7.21 2.46 16.53
N GLN A 100 7.13 2.52 17.86
CA GLN A 100 6.75 1.36 18.68
C GLN A 100 5.28 0.95 18.51
N MET A 101 4.39 1.85 18.07
CA MET A 101 3.01 1.48 17.71
C MET A 101 2.93 0.79 16.35
N MET A 102 3.83 1.15 15.42
CA MET A 102 3.93 0.54 14.10
C MET A 102 4.61 -0.84 14.17
N ARG A 103 5.58 -1.02 15.06
CA ARG A 103 6.31 -2.27 15.34
C ARG A 103 5.46 -3.31 16.08
#